data_AF-A0AAF0ZYS6-F1
#
_entry.id   AF-A0AAF0ZYS6-F1
#
_cell.length_a   1.000
_cell.length_b   1.000
_cell.length_c   1.000
_cell.angle_alpha   90.00
_cell.angle_beta   90.00
_cell.angle_gamma   90.00
#
_symmetry.space_group_name_H-M   'P 1'
#
loop_
_entity.id
_entity.type
_entity.pdbx_description
1 polymer ?
#
loop_
_entity_poly.entity_id
_entity_poly.type
_entity_poly.pdbx_seq_one_letter_code
_entity_poly.pdbx_strand_id
1 'polypeptide(L)'
;MYEAYSDYESMMNMAEDIVTRCALGPLQLMGNLELITRFLVPLLVFHFLSYLTLTLIEGIKLYALLQGVEICLERPWRRETMHNLVKEAGIDFKNFGDDLNAAKEHDIKQLIFLVMIWIRVQLKQCSSVGHLHNEVFEMVVEPKLLQPTIVLE
;
A
#
# COMPACT_ATOMS: atom_id res chain seq x y z
N MET A 1 -3.79 11.14 16.48
CA MET A 1 -2.73 12.17 16.63
C MET A 1 -3.27 13.43 16.00
N TYR A 2 -3.10 14.58 16.65
CA TYR A 2 -3.50 15.88 16.09
C TYR A 2 -2.30 16.81 16.20
N GLU A 3 -1.95 17.48 15.11
CA GLU A 3 -0.86 18.45 15.05
C GLU A 3 -1.42 19.79 14.61
N ALA A 4 -1.36 20.79 15.50
CA ALA A 4 -1.88 22.12 15.20
C ALA A 4 -1.02 22.79 14.11
N TYR A 5 -1.68 23.52 13.20
CA TYR A 5 -1.05 24.22 12.08
C TYR A 5 -0.33 23.33 11.04
N SER A 6 -0.60 22.01 11.06
CA SER A 6 -0.10 21.06 10.05
C SER A 6 -1.08 20.95 8.89
N ASP A 7 -0.57 20.99 7.66
CA ASP A 7 -1.36 20.76 6.44
C ASP A 7 -1.35 19.27 6.04
N TYR A 8 -2.15 18.91 5.04
CA TYR A 8 -2.21 17.53 4.55
C TYR A 8 -0.86 17.05 4.02
N GLU A 9 -0.06 17.93 3.42
CA GLU A 9 1.27 17.58 2.92
C GLU A 9 2.22 17.18 4.04
N SER A 10 2.25 17.95 5.11
CA SER A 10 3.03 17.68 6.32
C SER A 10 2.59 16.36 6.97
N MET A 11 1.27 16.12 7.06
CA MET A 11 0.73 14.89 7.61
C MET A 11 1.07 13.65 6.75
N MET A 12 1.04 13.78 5.42
CA MET A 12 1.47 12.72 4.50
C MET A 12 2.96 12.41 4.68
N ASN A 13 3.81 13.44 4.69
CA ASN A 13 5.25 13.27 4.91
C ASN A 13 5.56 12.63 6.28
N MET A 14 4.79 13.00 7.31
CA MET A 14 4.89 12.39 8.63
C MET A 14 4.47 10.91 8.62
N ALA A 15 3.38 10.57 7.94
CA ALA A 15 2.93 9.19 7.81
C ALA A 15 3.99 8.32 7.11
N GLU A 16 4.55 8.80 6.00
CA GLU A 16 5.64 8.14 5.28
C GLU A 16 6.86 7.93 6.21
N ASP A 17 7.26 8.96 6.98
CA ASP A 17 8.39 8.88 7.90
C ASP A 17 8.17 7.87 9.02
N ILE A 18 6.99 7.91 9.67
CA ILE A 18 6.65 7.02 10.77
C ILE A 18 6.66 5.57 10.29
N VAL A 19 5.96 5.26 9.20
CA VAL A 19 5.86 3.88 8.71
C VAL A 19 7.23 3.36 8.27
N THR A 20 8.00 4.17 7.55
CA THR A 20 9.37 3.79 7.14
C THR A 20 10.25 3.51 8.35
N ARG A 21 10.24 4.38 9.37
CA ARG A 21 11.03 4.16 10.59
C ARG A 21 10.54 2.98 11.43
N CYS A 22 9.24 2.76 11.52
CA CYS A 22 8.68 1.61 12.22
C CYS A 22 9.08 0.30 11.55
N ALA A 23 9.14 0.26 10.21
CA ALA A 23 9.60 -0.91 9.48
C ALA A 23 11.12 -1.15 9.64
N LEU A 24 11.92 -0.09 9.66
CA LEU A 24 13.39 -0.19 9.75
C LEU A 24 13.92 -0.28 11.18
N GLY A 25 13.16 0.15 12.18
CA GLY A 25 13.56 0.17 13.59
C GLY A 25 13.99 -1.20 14.12
N PRO A 26 13.22 -2.29 13.89
CA PRO A 26 13.62 -3.64 14.25
C PRO A 26 14.94 -4.07 13.58
N LEU A 27 15.17 -3.65 12.33
CA LEU A 27 16.38 -3.96 11.58
C LEU A 27 17.61 -3.27 12.17
N GLN A 28 17.46 -2.01 12.59
CA GLN A 28 18.51 -1.26 13.27
C GLN A 28 18.83 -1.85 14.65
N LEU A 29 17.81 -2.31 15.39
CA LEU A 29 18.00 -3.02 16.67
C LEU A 29 18.74 -4.35 16.47
N MET A 30 18.42 -5.11 15.42
CA MET A 30 19.15 -6.33 15.06
C MET A 30 20.61 -6.04 14.71
N GLY A 31 20.90 -5.01 13.90
CA GLY A 31 22.28 -4.61 13.59
C GLY A 31 23.07 -4.20 14.85
N ASN A 32 22.43 -3.53 15.81
CA ASN A 32 23.06 -3.21 17.09
C ASN A 32 23.32 -4.44 17.96
N LEU A 33 22.43 -5.45 17.93
CA LEU A 33 22.61 -6.71 18.64
C LEU A 33 23.74 -7.55 18.04
N GLU A 34 23.94 -7.50 16.72
CA GLU A 34 25.11 -8.07 16.06
C GLU A 34 26.41 -7.41 16.49
N LEU A 35 26.39 -6.09 16.66
CA LEU A 35 27.55 -5.34 17.15
C LEU A 35 27.92 -5.78 18.57
N ILE A 36 26.93 -6.09 19.42
CA ILE A 36 27.13 -6.62 20.77
C ILE A 36 27.66 -8.07 20.74
N THR A 37 27.10 -8.94 19.90
CA THR A 37 27.57 -10.34 19.78
C THR A 37 28.99 -10.44 19.20
N ARG A 38 29.43 -9.45 18.41
CA ARG A 38 30.82 -9.31 17.91
C ARG A 38 31.86 -9.17 19.02
N PHE A 39 31.47 -8.68 20.19
CA PHE A 39 32.33 -8.62 21.37
C PHE A 39 32.34 -9.92 22.19
N LEU A 40 31.42 -10.86 21.94
CA LEU A 40 31.17 -12.02 22.82
C LEU A 40 31.43 -13.41 22.18
N VAL A 41 31.65 -13.54 20.87
CA VAL A 41 31.74 -14.85 20.17
C VAL A 41 33.08 -14.99 19.39
N PRO A 42 33.74 -16.18 19.40
CA PRO A 42 35.06 -16.38 18.77
C PRO A 42 35.08 -16.23 17.23
N LEU A 43 36.21 -15.72 16.72
CA LEU A 43 36.46 -15.16 15.38
C LEU A 43 35.98 -15.97 14.16
N LEU A 44 35.94 -17.31 14.23
CA LEU A 44 35.80 -18.15 13.03
C LEU A 44 34.34 -18.38 12.59
N VAL A 45 33.40 -18.40 13.53
CA VAL A 45 31.95 -18.51 13.25
C VAL A 45 31.38 -17.15 12.84
N PHE A 46 32.03 -16.08 13.29
CA PHE A 46 31.61 -14.70 13.07
C PHE A 46 31.68 -14.28 11.60
N HIS A 47 32.73 -14.68 10.88
CA HIS A 47 32.95 -14.23 9.52
C HIS A 47 31.93 -14.81 8.52
N PHE A 48 31.36 -15.99 8.79
CA PHE A 48 30.36 -16.57 7.87
C PHE A 48 28.94 -16.04 8.17
N LEU A 49 28.58 -15.92 9.46
CA LEU A 49 27.30 -15.35 9.86
C LEU A 49 27.23 -13.85 9.57
N SER A 50 28.31 -13.09 9.74
CA SER A 50 28.29 -11.63 9.51
C SER A 50 28.09 -11.25 8.05
N TYR A 51 28.59 -12.03 7.09
CA TYR A 51 28.36 -11.76 5.66
C TYR A 51 26.94 -12.12 5.26
N LEU A 52 26.40 -13.23 5.78
CA LEU A 52 25.01 -13.63 5.56
C LEU A 52 24.05 -12.60 6.15
N THR A 53 24.34 -12.07 7.34
CA THR A 53 23.51 -11.05 7.97
C THR A 53 23.66 -9.68 7.30
N LEU A 54 24.88 -9.24 6.93
CA LEU A 54 25.08 -8.00 6.18
C LEU A 54 24.36 -8.01 4.84
N THR A 55 24.42 -9.10 4.08
CA THR A 55 23.70 -9.23 2.80
C THR A 55 22.18 -9.28 2.98
N LEU A 56 21.69 -9.93 4.03
CA LEU A 56 20.27 -9.90 4.41
C LEU A 56 19.82 -8.51 4.90
N ILE A 57 20.66 -7.76 5.61
CA ILE A 57 20.36 -6.42 6.17
C ILE A 57 20.57 -5.29 5.14
N GLU A 58 21.36 -5.49 4.08
CA GLU A 58 21.49 -4.54 2.97
C GLU A 58 20.38 -4.65 1.93
N GLY A 59 19.91 -5.87 1.66
CA GLY A 59 18.49 -6.02 1.34
C GLY A 59 17.64 -5.73 2.60
N ILE A 60 16.32 -5.74 2.70
CA ILE A 60 15.51 -5.42 3.90
C ILE A 60 15.59 -3.96 4.36
N LYS A 61 16.70 -3.24 4.14
CA LYS A 61 16.86 -1.80 4.43
C LYS A 61 15.81 -0.91 3.77
N LEU A 62 15.02 -1.48 2.88
CA LEU A 62 14.01 -0.78 2.11
C LEU A 62 12.83 -1.64 1.70
N TYR A 63 12.99 -2.97 1.77
CA TYR A 63 11.96 -3.90 1.40
C TYR A 63 11.36 -4.62 2.62
N ALA A 64 10.04 -4.61 2.73
CA ALA A 64 9.33 -5.50 3.64
C ALA A 64 8.86 -6.73 2.85
N LEU A 65 9.09 -7.94 3.38
CA LEU A 65 8.56 -9.16 2.78
C LEU A 65 7.17 -9.46 3.38
N LEU A 66 6.10 -9.04 2.70
CA LEU A 66 4.73 -9.35 3.10
C LEU A 66 4.19 -10.50 2.24
N GLN A 67 3.92 -11.65 2.85
CA GLN A 67 3.42 -12.84 2.14
C GLN A 67 4.29 -13.29 0.94
N GLY A 68 5.61 -13.03 1.00
CA GLY A 68 6.55 -13.36 -0.08
C GLY A 68 6.67 -12.30 -1.18
N VAL A 69 5.95 -11.18 -1.06
CA VAL A 69 6.07 -10.03 -1.97
C VAL A 69 7.05 -9.01 -1.37
N GLU A 70 7.96 -8.50 -2.20
CA GLU A 70 8.89 -7.43 -1.85
C GLU A 70 8.18 -6.07 -1.93
N ILE A 71 7.97 -5.41 -0.79
CA ILE A 71 7.31 -4.10 -0.70
C ILE A 71 8.37 -3.03 -0.44
N CYS A 72 8.49 -2.05 -1.33
CA CYS A 72 9.43 -0.94 -1.19
C CYS A 72 8.80 0.16 -0.32
N LEU A 73 9.42 0.46 0.83
CA LEU A 73 8.98 1.53 1.73
C LEU A 73 9.75 2.85 1.53
N GLU A 74 10.56 2.93 0.49
CA GLU A 74 11.33 4.13 0.17
C GLU A 74 10.42 5.29 -0.19
N ARG A 75 10.75 6.46 0.36
CA ARG A 75 9.99 7.69 0.15
C ARG A 75 10.52 8.42 -1.09
N PRO A 76 9.69 9.20 -1.80
CA PRO A 76 8.27 9.45 -1.54
C PRO A 76 7.36 8.32 -2.06
N TRP A 77 6.23 8.10 -1.40
CA TRP A 77 5.23 7.12 -1.86
C TRP A 77 4.37 7.68 -2.99
N ARG A 78 3.78 6.79 -3.80
CA ARG A 78 2.85 7.18 -4.87
C ARG A 78 1.66 7.92 -4.26
N ARG A 79 1.28 9.07 -4.83
CA ARG A 79 0.10 9.86 -4.42
C ARG A 79 -0.87 9.92 -5.58
N GLU A 80 -2.09 9.43 -5.40
CA GLU A 80 -3.11 9.40 -6.46
C GLU A 80 -4.51 9.58 -5.91
N THR A 81 -5.43 10.09 -6.73
CA THR A 81 -6.85 10.16 -6.34
C THR A 81 -7.54 8.82 -6.56
N MET A 82 -8.56 8.53 -5.73
CA MET A 82 -9.40 7.34 -5.91
C MET A 82 -9.96 7.26 -7.33
N HIS A 83 -10.38 8.40 -7.89
CA HIS A 83 -10.90 8.50 -9.25
C HIS A 83 -9.89 8.08 -10.32
N ASN A 84 -8.63 8.53 -10.20
CA ASN A 84 -7.59 8.17 -11.15
C ASN A 84 -7.25 6.68 -11.07
N LEU A 85 -7.18 6.12 -9.86
CA LEU A 85 -6.86 4.69 -9.67
C LEU A 85 -7.97 3.77 -10.22
N VAL A 86 -9.22 4.15 -10.02
CA VAL A 86 -10.38 3.47 -10.61
C VAL A 86 -10.39 3.59 -12.13
N LYS A 87 -10.00 4.76 -12.66
CA LYS A 87 -9.83 4.99 -14.09
C LYS A 87 -8.70 4.15 -14.69
N GLU A 88 -7.56 4.02 -14.01
CA GLU A 88 -6.47 3.12 -14.39
C GLU A 88 -6.91 1.66 -14.40
N ALA A 89 -7.85 1.28 -13.54
CA ALA A 89 -8.47 -0.04 -13.56
C ALA A 89 -9.48 -0.24 -14.71
N GLY A 90 -9.70 0.79 -15.55
CA GLY A 90 -10.55 0.74 -16.74
C GLY A 90 -11.98 1.25 -16.52
N ILE A 91 -12.27 1.88 -15.38
CA ILE A 91 -13.62 2.33 -15.01
C ILE A 91 -13.62 3.87 -14.92
N ASP A 92 -14.33 4.56 -15.81
CA ASP A 92 -14.37 6.03 -15.82
C ASP A 92 -15.75 6.55 -15.42
N PHE A 93 -15.85 7.08 -14.19
CA PHE A 93 -17.09 7.63 -13.65
C PHE A 93 -17.46 9.03 -14.14
N LYS A 94 -16.57 9.76 -14.83
CA LYS A 94 -16.81 11.18 -15.20
C LYS A 94 -18.00 11.40 -16.12
N ASN A 95 -18.37 10.39 -16.90
CA ASN A 95 -19.42 10.52 -17.91
C ASN A 95 -20.83 10.29 -17.37
N PHE A 96 -20.99 9.85 -16.11
CA PHE A 96 -22.28 9.44 -15.57
C PHE A 96 -22.97 10.47 -14.66
N GLY A 97 -22.26 11.51 -14.19
CA GLY A 97 -22.85 12.48 -13.27
C GLY A 97 -23.47 11.79 -12.04
N ASP A 98 -24.73 12.12 -11.72
CA ASP A 98 -25.53 11.47 -10.66
C ASP A 98 -26.40 10.30 -11.18
N ASP A 99 -26.29 9.92 -12.45
CA ASP A 99 -27.09 8.83 -13.03
C ASP A 99 -26.55 7.46 -12.62
N LEU A 100 -27.01 7.03 -11.44
CA LEU A 100 -26.71 5.75 -10.83
C LEU A 100 -27.04 4.56 -11.73
N ASN A 101 -28.09 4.65 -12.56
CA ASN A 101 -28.54 3.53 -13.39
C ASN A 101 -27.62 3.35 -14.60
N ALA A 102 -27.23 4.45 -15.25
CA ALA A 102 -26.27 4.42 -16.36
C ALA A 102 -24.88 3.93 -15.91
N ALA A 103 -24.42 4.36 -14.72
CA ALA A 103 -23.17 3.90 -14.13
C ALA A 103 -23.20 2.38 -13.85
N LYS A 104 -24.25 1.89 -13.18
CA LYS A 104 -24.42 0.46 -12.90
C LYS A 104 -24.45 -0.39 -14.17
N GLU A 105 -25.07 0.08 -15.26
CA GLU A 105 -25.22 -0.69 -16.50
C GLU A 105 -23.93 -0.74 -17.36
N HIS A 106 -23.14 0.34 -17.38
CA HIS A 106 -21.85 0.38 -18.08
C HIS A 106 -20.77 -0.45 -17.38
N ASP A 107 -20.70 -0.39 -16.05
CA ASP A 107 -19.69 -1.10 -15.25
C ASP A 107 -19.91 -2.61 -15.24
N ILE A 108 -21.18 -3.04 -15.28
CA ILE A 108 -21.53 -4.46 -15.42
C ILE A 108 -20.96 -5.06 -16.69
N LYS A 109 -20.69 -4.28 -17.77
CA LYS A 109 -20.17 -4.78 -19.05
C LYS A 109 -18.64 -4.77 -19.15
N GLN A 110 -17.96 -3.79 -18.55
CA GLN A 110 -16.49 -3.68 -18.56
C GLN A 110 -15.84 -4.64 -17.54
N LEU A 111 -16.50 -4.89 -16.41
CA LEU A 111 -16.02 -5.76 -15.33
C LEU A 111 -16.48 -7.23 -15.50
N ILE A 112 -16.62 -7.69 -16.76
CA ILE A 112 -16.97 -9.06 -17.15
C ILE A 112 -15.71 -9.80 -17.56
N PHE A 113 -15.04 -10.45 -16.61
CA PHE A 113 -14.43 -11.74 -16.91
C PHE A 113 -14.21 -12.61 -15.67
N LEU A 114 -14.03 -12.04 -14.47
CA LEU A 114 -13.59 -12.84 -13.31
C LEU A 114 -14.46 -12.77 -12.04
N VAL A 115 -15.35 -11.78 -11.84
CA VAL A 115 -15.97 -11.52 -10.52
C VAL A 115 -17.49 -11.21 -10.58
N MET A 116 -18.22 -11.81 -11.52
CA MET A 116 -19.57 -11.33 -11.89
C MET A 116 -20.71 -11.58 -10.88
N ILE A 117 -20.61 -12.55 -9.96
CA ILE A 117 -21.73 -12.89 -9.06
C ILE A 117 -21.68 -12.08 -7.75
N TRP A 118 -20.49 -11.92 -7.18
CA TRP A 118 -20.31 -11.26 -5.88
C TRP A 118 -20.48 -9.74 -5.98
N ILE A 119 -19.90 -9.13 -7.01
CA ILE A 119 -19.99 -7.69 -7.28
C ILE A 119 -21.45 -7.27 -7.52
N ARG A 120 -22.26 -8.07 -8.25
CA ARG A 120 -23.65 -7.73 -8.54
C ARG A 120 -24.54 -7.59 -7.30
N VAL A 121 -24.24 -8.31 -6.21
CA VAL A 121 -25.02 -8.24 -4.98
C VAL A 121 -24.69 -6.95 -4.21
N GLN A 122 -23.40 -6.60 -4.13
CA GLN A 122 -22.95 -5.40 -3.43
C GLN A 122 -23.33 -4.10 -4.18
N LEU A 123 -23.11 -4.03 -5.50
CA LEU A 123 -23.42 -2.83 -6.29
C LEU A 123 -24.93 -2.50 -6.31
N LYS A 124 -25.81 -3.49 -6.10
CA LYS A 124 -27.25 -3.25 -5.99
C LYS A 124 -27.62 -2.43 -4.76
N GLN A 125 -26.82 -2.51 -3.69
CA GLN A 125 -27.06 -1.81 -2.43
C GLN A 125 -26.51 -0.39 -2.41
N CYS A 126 -25.70 -0.01 -3.41
CA CYS A 126 -25.15 1.34 -3.49
C CYS A 126 -26.26 2.39 -3.70
N SER A 127 -26.30 3.35 -2.77
CA SER A 127 -27.28 4.44 -2.67
C SER A 127 -26.89 5.70 -3.45
N SER A 128 -25.62 5.85 -3.82
CA SER A 128 -25.10 7.00 -4.57
C SER A 128 -23.95 6.57 -5.50
N VAL A 129 -23.60 7.45 -6.44
CA VAL A 129 -22.44 7.25 -7.32
C VAL A 129 -21.14 7.23 -6.50
N GLY A 130 -21.02 8.04 -5.45
CA GLY A 130 -19.87 8.01 -4.54
C GLY A 130 -19.74 6.67 -3.78
N HIS A 131 -20.85 6.11 -3.31
CA HIS A 131 -20.87 4.78 -2.68
C HIS A 131 -20.47 3.70 -3.68
N LEU A 132 -20.99 3.75 -4.92
CA LEU A 132 -20.61 2.84 -5.98
C LEU A 132 -19.10 2.91 -6.29
N HIS A 133 -18.56 4.13 -6.35
CA HIS A 133 -17.15 4.39 -6.60
C HIS A 133 -16.26 3.79 -5.50
N ASN A 134 -16.62 3.99 -4.24
CA ASN A 134 -15.87 3.42 -3.10
C ASN A 134 -15.86 1.89 -3.13
N GLU A 135 -17.01 1.27 -3.36
CA GLU A 135 -17.12 -0.21 -3.45
C GLU A 135 -16.28 -0.78 -4.60
N VAL A 136 -16.26 -0.09 -5.75
CA VAL A 136 -15.41 -0.48 -6.88
C VAL A 136 -13.93 -0.34 -6.54
N PHE A 137 -13.54 0.72 -5.84
CA PHE A 137 -12.18 0.90 -5.37
C PHE A 137 -11.74 -0.26 -4.45
N GLU A 138 -12.50 -0.55 -3.40
CA GLU A 138 -12.17 -1.61 -2.41
C GLU A 138 -12.11 -3.00 -3.05
N MET A 139 -13.02 -3.32 -3.99
CA MET A 139 -13.07 -4.66 -4.60
C MET A 139 -12.06 -4.87 -5.74
N VAL A 140 -11.75 -3.84 -6.52
CA VAL A 140 -11.02 -3.99 -7.80
C VAL A 140 -9.66 -3.35 -7.78
N VAL A 141 -9.50 -2.24 -7.05
CA VAL A 141 -8.32 -1.38 -7.08
C VAL A 141 -7.43 -1.65 -5.87
N GLU A 142 -7.98 -1.60 -4.65
CA GLU A 142 -7.24 -1.77 -3.40
C GLU A 142 -6.41 -3.06 -3.36
N PRO A 143 -6.91 -4.24 -3.77
CA PRO A 143 -6.12 -5.48 -3.75
C PRO A 143 -4.92 -5.47 -4.73
N LYS A 144 -4.90 -4.55 -5.70
CA LYS A 144 -3.81 -4.38 -6.66
C LYS A 144 -2.75 -3.38 -6.17
N LEU A 145 -3.04 -2.56 -5.16
CA LEU A 145 -2.12 -1.57 -4.59
C LEU A 145 -1.14 -2.24 -3.61
N LEU A 146 -0.21 -3.02 -4.14
CA LEU A 146 0.78 -3.74 -3.32
C LEU A 146 1.86 -2.81 -2.73
N GLN A 147 2.25 -1.78 -3.48
CA GLN A 147 3.22 -0.79 -3.02
C GLN A 147 2.50 0.32 -2.23
N PRO A 148 3.16 0.90 -1.21
CA PRO A 148 2.56 1.97 -0.43
C PRO A 148 2.13 3.12 -1.33
N THR A 149 0.84 3.43 -1.27
CA THR A 149 0.19 4.46 -2.08
C THR A 149 -0.70 5.28 -1.16
N ILE A 150 -0.56 6.61 -1.22
CA ILE A 150 -1.44 7.54 -0.54
C ILE A 150 -2.60 7.84 -1.49
N VAL A 151 -3.79 7.40 -1.11
CA VAL A 151 -5.02 7.66 -1.86
C VAL A 151 -5.62 8.98 -1.38
N LEU A 152 -5.80 9.90 -2.31
CA LEU A 152 -6.40 11.21 -2.15
C LEU A 152 -7.86 11.18 -2.62
N GLU A 153 -8.65 12.17 -2.19
CA GLU A 153 -9.99 12.41 -2.73
C GLU A 153 -9.94 12.96 -4.16
#